data_AF-A0A166YBZ5-F1
#
_entry.id   AF-A0A166YBZ5-F1
#
_cell.length_a   1.000
_cell.length_b   1.000
_cell.length_c   1.000
_cell.angle_alpha   90.00
_cell.angle_beta   90.00
_cell.angle_gamma   90.00
#
_symmetry.space_group_name_H-M   'P 1'
#
loop_
_entity.id
_entity.type
_entity.pdbx_description
1 polymer ?
#
loop_
_entity_poly.entity_id
_entity_poly.type
_entity_poly.pdbx_seq_one_letter_code
_entity_poly.pdbx_strand_id
1 'polypeptide(L)'
;MLGDAGFEDVQEKREKWPISPWLERDPKPRELGIWSRAGTMDGVEAMSLALFTRVLGWSQAETLVFCAGVREELRKQKVHAYFNVYAAWGRKPEKKEGEDSS
;
A
#
# COMPACT_ATOMS: atom_id res chain seq x y z
N MET A 1 15.07 -11.26 2.52
CA MET A 1 14.85 -10.01 3.31
C MET A 1 16.01 -9.04 3.07
N LEU A 2 15.89 -7.76 3.41
CA LEU A 2 16.97 -6.76 3.16
C LEU A 2 18.31 -7.18 3.79
N GLY A 3 18.30 -7.83 4.95
CA GLY A 3 19.51 -8.39 5.57
C GLY A 3 20.16 -9.48 4.73
N ASP A 4 19.39 -10.42 4.18
CA ASP A 4 19.90 -11.48 3.29
C ASP A 4 20.47 -10.92 1.98
N ALA A 5 20.01 -9.73 1.58
CA ALA A 5 20.52 -9.01 0.42
C ALA A 5 21.78 -8.16 0.73
N GLY A 6 22.32 -8.23 1.96
CA GLY A 6 23.56 -7.57 2.36
C GLY A 6 23.40 -6.10 2.75
N PHE A 7 22.18 -5.62 3.03
CA PHE A 7 21.98 -4.28 3.60
C PHE A 7 22.25 -4.29 5.10
N GLU A 8 22.88 -3.22 5.59
CA GLU A 8 23.14 -2.94 7.00
C GLU A 8 22.06 -2.02 7.58
N ASP A 9 21.96 -1.95 8.90
CA ASP A 9 21.04 -1.05 9.63
C ASP A 9 19.57 -1.17 9.16
N VAL A 10 19.11 -2.40 8.90
CA VAL A 10 17.75 -2.65 8.40
C VAL A 10 16.73 -2.27 9.45
N GLN A 11 15.80 -1.40 9.08
CA GLN A 11 14.66 -1.02 9.90
C GLN A 11 13.35 -1.38 9.20
N GLU A 12 12.35 -1.72 10.00
CA GLU A 12 11.00 -1.98 9.56
C GLU A 12 10.03 -1.04 10.29
N LYS A 13 9.10 -0.46 9.55
CA LYS A 13 8.03 0.37 10.07
C LYS A 13 6.69 -0.16 9.60
N ARG A 14 5.80 -0.37 10.56
CA ARG A 14 4.43 -0.81 10.34
C ARG A 14 3.48 0.32 10.68
N GLU A 15 2.71 0.78 9.71
CA GLU A 15 1.77 1.87 9.90
C GLU A 15 0.42 1.58 9.27
N LYS A 16 -0.63 2.14 9.88
CA LYS A 16 -1.97 2.13 9.30
C LYS A 16 -2.13 3.37 8.43
N TRP A 17 -2.36 3.17 7.14
CA TRP A 17 -2.64 4.25 6.20
C TRP A 17 -4.14 4.37 6.03
N PRO A 18 -4.76 5.45 6.52
CA PRO A 18 -6.19 5.64 6.38
C PRO A 18 -6.58 5.82 4.91
N ILE A 19 -7.77 5.37 4.54
CA ILE A 19 -8.38 5.63 3.22
C ILE A 19 -9.55 6.63 3.38
N SER A 20 -10.14 6.68 4.56
CA SER A 20 -11.18 7.65 4.94
C SER A 20 -10.62 8.62 5.99
N PRO A 21 -11.13 9.85 6.08
CA PRO A 21 -10.67 10.85 7.06
C PRO A 21 -11.09 10.43 8.48
N TRP A 22 -10.31 9.53 9.08
CA TRP A 22 -10.54 9.04 10.45
C TRP A 22 -9.86 9.93 11.50
N LEU A 23 -8.83 10.69 11.10
CA LEU A 23 -8.01 11.48 12.00
C LEU A 23 -8.31 12.95 11.82
N GLU A 24 -9.36 13.43 12.49
CA GLU A 24 -9.72 14.84 12.50
C GLU A 24 -8.67 15.73 13.20
N ARG A 25 -7.84 15.15 14.08
CA ARG A 25 -6.90 15.89 14.94
C ARG A 25 -5.47 16.01 14.44
N ASP A 26 -5.02 15.17 13.51
CA ASP A 26 -3.64 15.19 13.02
C ASP A 26 -3.59 15.55 11.51
N PRO A 27 -2.81 16.56 11.10
CA PRO A 27 -2.80 17.03 9.70
C PRO A 27 -2.09 16.09 8.73
N LYS A 28 -1.03 15.37 9.16
CA LYS A 28 -0.26 14.46 8.29
C LYS A 28 -1.05 13.21 7.82
N PRO A 29 -1.79 12.49 8.70
CA PRO A 29 -2.62 11.36 8.30
C PRO A 29 -3.80 11.74 7.40
N ARG A 30 -4.26 13.00 7.47
CA ARG A 30 -5.36 13.49 6.63
C ARG A 30 -4.97 13.57 5.16
N GLU A 31 -3.79 14.12 4.86
CA GLU A 31 -3.28 14.21 3.49
C GLU A 31 -3.01 12.81 2.91
N LEU A 32 -2.36 11.93 3.69
CA LEU A 32 -2.17 10.52 3.32
C LEU A 32 -3.49 9.81 3.02
N GLY A 33 -4.54 10.13 3.78
CA GLY A 33 -5.89 9.61 3.55
C GLY A 33 -6.47 10.00 2.20
N ILE A 34 -6.28 11.25 1.78
CA ILE A 34 -6.76 11.75 0.49
C ILE A 34 -6.05 11.03 -0.65
N TRP A 35 -4.72 10.92 -0.59
CA TRP A 35 -3.93 10.24 -1.61
C TRP A 35 -4.23 8.75 -1.68
N SER A 36 -4.30 8.07 -0.53
CA SER A 36 -4.64 6.64 -0.47
C SER A 36 -6.02 6.37 -1.03
N ARG A 37 -6.98 7.26 -0.78
CA ARG A 37 -8.33 7.18 -1.34
C ARG A 37 -8.33 7.37 -2.85
N ALA A 38 -7.65 8.37 -3.37
CA ALA A 38 -7.54 8.61 -4.80
C ALA A 38 -6.93 7.40 -5.51
N GLY A 39 -5.78 6.92 -5.01
CA GLY A 39 -5.12 5.73 -5.56
C GLY A 39 -5.99 4.46 -5.49
N THR A 40 -6.76 4.28 -4.41
CA THR A 40 -7.68 3.14 -4.30
C THR A 40 -8.85 3.26 -5.28
N MET A 41 -9.42 4.46 -5.46
CA MET A 41 -10.51 4.68 -6.42
C MET A 41 -10.09 4.34 -7.85
N ASP A 42 -8.85 4.67 -8.22
CA ASP A 42 -8.30 4.40 -9.56
C ASP A 42 -7.83 2.95 -9.70
N GLY A 43 -7.28 2.35 -8.63
CA GLY A 43 -6.64 1.03 -8.65
C GLY A 43 -7.55 -0.15 -8.32
N VAL A 44 -8.71 0.06 -7.68
CA VAL A 44 -9.56 -1.03 -7.17
C VAL A 44 -9.96 -2.04 -8.25
N GLU A 45 -10.25 -1.56 -9.45
CA GLU A 45 -10.63 -2.42 -10.57
C GLU A 45 -9.45 -3.26 -11.06
N ALA A 46 -8.29 -2.64 -11.26
CA ALA A 46 -7.08 -3.33 -11.71
C ALA A 46 -6.62 -4.41 -10.71
N MET A 47 -6.70 -4.11 -9.42
CA MET A 47 -6.36 -5.06 -8.35
C MET A 47 -7.35 -6.23 -8.29
N SER A 48 -8.65 -5.93 -8.44
CA SER A 48 -9.71 -6.93 -8.25
C SER A 48 -9.88 -7.83 -9.47
N LEU A 49 -9.75 -7.30 -10.70
CA LEU A 49 -10.00 -8.07 -11.93
C LEU A 49 -9.11 -9.31 -12.03
N ALA A 50 -7.80 -9.17 -11.85
CA ALA A 50 -6.89 -10.31 -11.97
C ALA A 50 -7.13 -11.35 -10.87
N LEU A 51 -7.29 -10.91 -9.63
CA LEU A 51 -7.47 -11.81 -8.49
C LEU A 51 -8.82 -12.52 -8.55
N PHE A 52 -9.90 -11.78 -8.79
CA PHE A 52 -11.26 -12.32 -8.65
C PHE A 52 -11.61 -13.23 -9.82
N THR A 53 -11.15 -12.90 -11.03
CA THR A 53 -11.44 -13.74 -12.21
C THR A 53 -10.56 -14.99 -12.26
N ARG A 54 -9.27 -14.89 -11.93
CA ARG A 54 -8.31 -16.01 -12.08
C ARG A 54 -8.26 -16.93 -10.87
N VAL A 55 -8.48 -16.40 -9.66
CA VAL A 55 -8.36 -17.16 -8.40
C VAL A 55 -9.73 -17.49 -7.81
N LEU A 56 -10.65 -16.53 -7.81
CA LEU A 56 -11.98 -16.72 -7.20
C LEU A 56 -13.04 -17.21 -8.21
N GLY A 57 -12.72 -17.28 -9.50
CA GLY A 57 -13.61 -17.77 -10.55
C GLY A 57 -14.80 -16.85 -10.87
N TRP A 58 -14.74 -15.58 -10.46
CA TRP A 58 -15.79 -14.61 -10.73
C TRP A 58 -15.83 -14.23 -12.20
N SER A 59 -17.01 -13.85 -12.68
CA SER A 59 -17.11 -13.23 -14.00
C SER A 59 -16.53 -11.81 -13.97
N GLN A 60 -16.05 -11.34 -15.12
CA GLN A 60 -15.59 -9.95 -15.25
C GLN A 60 -16.71 -8.98 -14.90
N ALA A 61 -17.93 -9.20 -15.40
CA ALA A 61 -19.08 -8.34 -15.14
C ALA A 61 -19.41 -8.23 -13.65
N GLU A 62 -19.44 -9.35 -12.93
CA GLU A 62 -19.65 -9.39 -11.49
C GLU A 62 -18.57 -8.62 -10.73
N THR A 63 -17.30 -8.79 -11.13
CA THR A 63 -16.17 -8.08 -10.53
C THR A 63 -16.29 -6.56 -10.74
N LEU A 64 -16.70 -6.11 -11.92
CA LEU A 64 -16.90 -4.69 -12.21
C LEU A 64 -18.05 -4.07 -11.40
N VAL A 65 -19.15 -4.81 -11.21
CA VAL A 65 -20.26 -4.39 -10.34
C VAL A 65 -19.80 -4.27 -8.89
N PHE A 66 -19.03 -5.24 -8.40
CA PHE A 66 -18.44 -5.17 -7.07
C PHE A 66 -17.52 -3.94 -6.90
N CYS A 67 -16.61 -3.70 -7.86
CA CYS A 67 -15.73 -2.53 -7.86
C CYS A 67 -16.52 -1.21 -7.87
N ALA A 68 -17.66 -1.15 -8.57
CA ALA A 68 -18.55 0.01 -8.51
C ALA A 68 -19.12 0.23 -7.10
N GLY A 69 -19.56 -0.83 -6.43
CA GLY A 69 -20.02 -0.77 -5.03
C GLY A 69 -18.93 -0.28 -4.08
N VAL A 70 -17.69 -0.78 -4.22
CA VAL A 70 -16.55 -0.33 -3.42
C VAL A 70 -16.29 1.17 -3.62
N ARG A 71 -16.31 1.65 -4.87
CA ARG A 71 -16.16 3.09 -5.19
C ARG A 71 -17.26 3.94 -4.56
N GLU A 72 -18.50 3.46 -4.53
CA GLU A 72 -19.59 4.15 -3.83
C GLU A 72 -19.36 4.23 -2.31
N GLU A 73 -18.92 3.15 -1.66
CA GLU A 73 -18.62 3.16 -0.22
C GLU A 73 -17.43 4.08 0.12
N LEU A 74 -16.39 4.08 -0.71
CA LEU A 74 -15.27 5.02 -0.59
C LEU A 74 -15.69 6.48 -0.78
N ARG A 75 -16.74 6.77 -1.56
CA ARG A 75 -17.36 8.10 -1.66
C ARG A 75 -18.13 8.51 -0.41
N LYS A 76 -18.82 7.59 0.23
CA LYS A 76 -19.59 7.87 1.45
C LYS A 76 -18.69 8.22 2.64
N GLN A 77 -17.43 7.75 2.66
CA GLN A 77 -16.46 7.98 3.74
C GLN A 77 -16.94 7.54 5.14
N LYS A 78 -18.01 6.74 5.21
CA LYS A 78 -18.60 6.26 6.47
C LYS A 78 -17.84 5.09 7.08
N VAL A 79 -17.02 4.41 6.28
CA VAL A 79 -16.22 3.26 6.71
C VAL A 79 -14.81 3.72 7.06
N HIS A 80 -14.34 3.35 8.25
CA HIS A 80 -12.97 3.59 8.71
C HIS A 80 -11.99 2.59 8.10
N ALA A 81 -11.89 2.58 6.77
CA ALA A 81 -10.99 1.71 6.04
C ALA A 81 -9.55 2.21 6.13
N TYR A 82 -8.60 1.28 6.24
CA TYR A 82 -7.16 1.54 6.27
C TYR A 82 -6.39 0.38 5.63
N PHE A 83 -5.19 0.68 5.14
CA PHE A 83 -4.19 -0.32 4.74
C PHE A 83 -3.16 -0.53 5.85
N ASN A 84 -2.73 -1.77 6.06
CA ASN A 84 -1.51 -2.05 6.83
C ASN A 84 -0.33 -1.95 5.88
N VAL A 85 0.49 -0.91 6.05
CA VAL A 85 1.67 -0.67 5.22
C VAL A 85 2.92 -1.06 6.00
N TYR A 86 3.77 -1.83 5.34
CA TYR A 86 5.05 -2.30 5.85
C TYR A 86 6.13 -1.65 5.00
N ALA A 87 6.91 -0.76 5.59
CA ALA A 87 8.06 -0.14 4.96
C ALA A 87 9.33 -0.71 5.60
N ALA A 88 10.22 -1.28 4.79
CA ALA A 88 11.53 -1.72 5.24
C ALA A 88 12.60 -1.00 4.43
N TRP A 89 13.63 -0.50 5.11
CA TRP A 89 14.77 0.16 4.47
C TRP A 89 16.05 -0.20 5.21
N GLY A 90 17.17 -0.18 4.50
CA GLY A 90 18.50 -0.43 5.03
C GLY A 90 19.55 0.31 4.22
N ARG A 91 20.75 0.48 4.78
CA ARG A 91 21.86 1.17 4.14
C ARG A 91 22.73 0.15 3.39
N LYS A 92 23.26 0.54 2.23
CA LYS A 92 24.28 -0.28 1.56
C LYS A 92 25.57 -0.24 2.40
N PRO A 93 26.25 -1.37 2.64
CA PRO A 93 27.53 -1.38 3.33
C PRO A 93 28.52 -0.47 2.61
N GLU A 94 29.29 0.31 3.38
CA GLU A 94 30.41 1.08 2.84
C GLU A 94 31.47 0.09 2.34
N LYS A 95 31.93 0.27 1.10
CA LYS A 95 33.12 -0.44 0.63
C LYS A 95 34.25 -0.05 1.58
N LYS A 96 34.79 -1.01 2.34
CA LYS A 96 36.06 -0.79 3.02
C LYS A 96 37.11 -0.52 1.93
N GLU A 97 37.67 0.69 1.90
CA GLU A 97 38.88 0.97 1.12
C GLU A 97 39.96 -0.01 1.58
N GLY A 98 40.32 -0.95 0.70
CA GLY A 98 41.24 -2.04 1.04
C GLY A 98 41.30 -3.21 0.05
N GLU A 99 40.44 -3.27 -0.96
CA GLU A 99 40.53 -4.25 -2.06
C GLU A 99 40.59 -3.51 -3.41
N ASP A 100 41.58 -2.64 -3.57
CA ASP A 100 42.11 -2.18 -4.86
C ASP A 100 43.49 -1.52 -4.65
N SER A 101 44.42 -2.23 -4.02
CA SER A 101 45.84 -2.07 -4.32
C SER A 101 46.57 -3.37 -4.03
N SER A 102 47.21 -3.88 -5.07
CA SER A 102 48.30 -4.86 -5.15
C SER A 102 49.04 -5.26 -3.88
#